data_AF-A0A2N1P9E1-F1
#
_entry.id   AF-A0A2N1P9E1-F1
#
_cell.length_a   1.000
_cell.length_b   1.000
_cell.length_c   1.000
_cell.angle_alpha   90.00
_cell.angle_beta   90.00
_cell.angle_gamma   90.00
#
_symmetry.space_group_name_H-M   'P 1'
#
loop_
_entity.id
_entity.type
_entity.pdbx_description
1 polymer ?
#
loop_
_entity_poly.entity_id
_entity_poly.type
_entity_poly.pdbx_seq_one_letter_code
_entity_poly.pdbx_strand_id
1 'polypeptide(L)'
;MAIRKVIQIDSEKCDGCELCVHACAEGAIAVVNGKARLVSDTYCDGLGACIGDCPQNAITIIEREASEFNEEAAKANASARLNKNNNRRPVKAPSAPPVHACPGSMSQTLQTFNQAPVARQAEATAGGTPSRLANWPVQLMLAPIKAPYFENADLLIAADCVPFAFSDFHEKFLAGRTLLIGCPKLDNVEHYLEKLTQIFLQNSIRSVEIAYMEVPCCRGLVRLVELALEKAAVKLPLTMTKVGIKGYINEVSELPCGKEQVK
;
A
#
# COMPACT_ATOMS: atom_id res chain seq x y z
N MET A 1 29.71 -7.74 29.87
CA MET A 1 28.73 -6.63 29.86
C MET A 1 29.52 -5.33 29.90
N ALA A 2 28.99 -4.26 29.32
CA ALA A 2 29.65 -2.95 29.26
C ALA A 2 28.62 -1.83 29.54
N ILE A 3 29.08 -0.70 30.07
CA ILE A 3 28.23 0.50 30.20
C ILE A 3 28.06 1.10 28.81
N ARG A 4 26.83 1.11 28.30
CA ARG A 4 26.48 1.64 26.98
C ARG A 4 25.09 2.27 26.99
N LYS A 5 24.84 3.06 25.95
CA LYS A 5 23.51 3.63 25.69
C LYS A 5 22.57 2.53 25.22
N VAL A 6 21.43 2.41 25.89
CA VAL A 6 20.36 1.47 25.55
C VAL A 6 19.00 2.13 25.75
N ILE A 7 17.99 1.56 25.11
CA ILE A 7 16.63 2.04 25.21
C ILE A 7 15.99 1.61 26.53
N GLN A 8 15.31 2.54 27.18
CA GLN A 8 14.44 2.30 28.32
C GLN A 8 13.01 2.63 27.92
N ILE A 9 12.09 1.74 28.29
CA ILE A 9 10.65 1.89 28.04
C ILE A 9 9.95 2.07 29.39
N ASP A 10 9.19 3.16 29.51
CA ASP A 10 8.31 3.44 30.63
C ASP A 10 7.00 2.64 30.47
N SER A 11 6.80 1.67 31.35
CA SER A 11 5.64 0.77 31.29
C SER A 11 4.33 1.45 31.71
N GLU A 12 4.39 2.54 32.48
CA GLU A 12 3.19 3.28 32.89
C GLU A 12 2.63 4.09 31.72
N LYS A 13 3.52 4.67 30.90
CA LYS A 13 3.13 5.44 29.70
C LYS A 13 2.83 4.56 28.48
N CYS A 14 3.46 3.38 28.38
CA CYS A 14 3.26 2.51 27.23
C CYS A 14 1.83 1.96 27.18
N ASP A 15 1.12 2.12 26.07
CA ASP A 15 -0.23 1.59 25.84
C ASP A 15 -0.24 0.30 25.00
N GLY A 16 0.93 -0.15 24.53
CA GLY A 16 1.06 -1.37 23.74
C GLY A 16 0.72 -1.20 22.25
N CYS A 17 0.69 0.02 21.71
CA CYS A 17 0.35 0.29 20.29
C CYS A 17 1.31 -0.29 19.22
N GLU A 18 2.40 -0.95 19.62
CA GLU A 18 3.38 -1.65 18.75
C GLU A 18 4.16 -0.80 17.74
N LEU A 19 3.94 0.52 17.65
CA LEU A 19 4.66 1.38 16.68
C LEU A 19 6.18 1.29 16.80
N CYS A 20 6.71 1.26 18.02
CA CYS A 20 8.13 1.08 18.29
C CYS A 20 8.68 -0.30 17.88
N VAL A 21 7.83 -1.33 17.80
CA VAL A 21 8.23 -2.67 17.33
C VAL A 21 8.47 -2.64 15.82
N HIS A 22 7.66 -1.88 15.08
CA HIS A 22 7.82 -1.70 13.62
C HIS A 22 8.98 -0.78 13.25
N ALA A 23 9.24 0.23 14.08
CA ALA A 23 10.33 1.17 13.87
C ALA A 23 11.73 0.59 14.13
N CYS A 24 11.84 -0.51 14.88
CA CYS A 24 13.12 -1.10 15.25
C CYS A 24 13.60 -2.10 14.19
N ALA A 25 14.54 -1.68 13.34
CA ALA A 25 15.11 -2.51 12.28
C ALA A 25 15.84 -3.76 12.82
N GLU A 26 16.36 -3.68 14.05
CA GLU A 26 17.09 -4.72 14.76
C GLU A 26 16.14 -5.74 15.41
N GLY A 27 14.84 -5.45 15.44
CA GLY A 27 13.83 -6.29 16.10
C GLY A 27 14.02 -6.41 17.61
N ALA A 28 14.65 -5.43 18.26
CA ALA A 28 15.02 -5.46 19.68
C ALA A 28 13.83 -5.30 20.64
N ILE A 29 12.69 -4.76 20.18
CA ILE A 29 11.52 -4.46 21.02
C ILE A 29 10.38 -5.43 20.67
N ALA A 30 9.72 -6.05 21.66
CA ALA A 30 8.44 -6.78 21.49
C ALA A 30 7.41 -6.31 22.51
N VAL A 31 6.14 -6.58 22.23
CA VAL A 31 5.09 -6.46 23.25
C VAL A 31 4.99 -7.75 24.05
N VAL A 32 5.07 -7.61 25.38
CA VAL A 32 4.91 -8.69 26.36
C VAL A 32 3.91 -8.19 27.41
N ASN A 33 2.81 -8.94 27.59
CA ASN A 33 1.70 -8.55 28.48
C ASN A 33 1.13 -7.15 28.19
N GLY A 34 0.96 -6.81 26.91
CA GLY A 34 0.40 -5.54 26.47
C GLY A 34 1.34 -4.33 26.62
N LYS A 35 2.61 -4.53 26.99
CA LYS A 35 3.61 -3.46 27.11
C LYS A 35 4.86 -3.75 26.28
N ALA A 36 5.41 -2.72 25.63
CA ALA A 36 6.65 -2.83 24.89
C ALA A 36 7.83 -3.07 25.84
N ARG A 37 8.70 -4.02 25.48
CA ARG A 37 9.91 -4.39 26.23
C ARG A 37 11.05 -4.71 25.28
N LEU A 38 12.28 -4.41 25.70
CA LEU A 38 13.47 -4.96 25.06
C LEU A 38 13.52 -6.47 25.30
N VAL A 39 13.62 -7.25 24.22
CA VAL A 39 13.73 -8.72 24.34
C VAL A 39 15.14 -9.17 24.68
N SER A 40 16.15 -8.38 24.29
CA SER A 40 17.54 -8.56 24.67
C SER A 40 18.31 -7.27 24.41
N ASP A 41 19.18 -6.92 25.35
CA ASP A 41 20.10 -5.79 25.18
C ASP A 41 21.08 -6.01 24.03
N THR A 42 21.40 -7.26 23.70
CA THR A 42 22.29 -7.65 22.59
C THR A 42 21.75 -7.23 21.23
N TYR A 43 20.45 -7.03 21.09
CA TYR A 43 19.83 -6.60 19.83
C TYR A 43 19.64 -5.09 19.75
N CYS A 44 19.68 -4.38 20.88
CA CYS A 44 19.48 -2.94 20.90
C CYS A 44 20.80 -2.24 20.59
N ASP A 45 20.88 -1.51 19.49
CA ASP A 45 22.07 -0.75 19.09
C ASP A 45 22.28 0.54 19.91
N GLY A 46 21.23 1.08 20.50
CA GLY A 46 21.22 2.30 21.30
C GLY A 46 21.05 3.59 20.50
N LEU A 47 20.70 3.52 19.20
CA LEU A 47 20.57 4.70 18.33
C LEU A 47 19.24 5.45 18.51
N GLY A 48 18.20 4.77 18.98
CA GLY A 48 16.93 5.42 19.33
C GLY A 48 15.98 5.73 18.18
N ALA A 49 16.06 4.99 17.07
CA ALA A 49 15.12 5.11 15.96
C ALA A 49 13.64 5.05 16.42
N CYS A 50 13.34 4.21 17.41
CA CYS A 50 11.99 4.01 17.95
C CYS A 50 11.43 5.17 18.79
N ILE A 51 12.24 6.17 19.17
CA ILE A 51 11.80 7.24 20.09
C ILE A 51 10.72 8.12 19.42
N GLY A 52 10.94 8.48 18.15
CA GLY A 52 10.03 9.36 17.41
C GLY A 52 8.67 8.73 17.11
N ASP A 53 8.59 7.40 17.09
CA ASP A 53 7.38 6.64 16.76
C ASP A 53 6.50 6.35 17.99
N CYS A 54 6.94 6.70 19.20
CA CYS A 54 6.15 6.49 20.40
C CYS A 54 5.24 7.71 20.69
N PRO A 55 3.92 7.65 20.42
CA PRO A 55 3.02 8.78 20.67
C PRO A 55 2.89 9.13 22.15
N GLN A 56 3.17 8.16 23.03
CA GLN A 56 3.11 8.34 24.49
C GLN A 56 4.41 8.89 25.08
N ASN A 57 5.45 9.12 24.25
CA ASN A 57 6.79 9.51 24.71
C ASN A 57 7.30 8.58 25.83
N ALA A 58 7.05 7.28 25.69
CA ALA A 58 7.38 6.27 26.69
C ALA A 58 8.81 5.74 26.55
N ILE A 59 9.59 6.23 25.57
CA ILE A 59 10.89 5.65 25.19
C ILE A 59 11.99 6.69 25.36
N THR A 60 13.06 6.32 26.06
CA THR A 60 14.22 7.18 26.31
C THR A 60 15.52 6.40 26.14
N ILE A 61 16.64 7.08 25.86
CA ILE A 61 17.97 6.48 25.91
C ILE A 61 18.55 6.71 27.30
N ILE A 62 19.04 5.64 27.92
CA ILE A 62 19.77 5.68 29.19
C ILE A 62 21.14 5.02 29.05
N GLU A 63 22.07 5.37 29.93
CA GLU A 63 23.33 4.64 30.09
C GLU A 63 23.19 3.67 31.25
N ARG A 64 23.34 2.37 30.97
CA ARG A 64 23.37 1.32 31.99
C ARG A 64 24.29 0.18 31.57
N GLU A 65 24.58 -0.71 32.50
CA GLU A 65 25.26 -1.96 32.19
C GLU A 65 24.34 -2.84 31.33
N ALA A 66 24.85 -3.25 30.17
CA ALA A 66 24.13 -4.01 29.17
C ALA A 66 25.07 -4.94 28.39
N SER A 67 24.51 -5.97 27.74
CA SER A 67 25.24 -6.81 26.80
C SER A 67 25.68 -6.00 25.57
N GLU A 68 26.81 -6.38 24.98
CA GLU A 68 27.26 -5.75 23.74
C GLU A 68 26.28 -6.04 22.60
N PHE A 69 26.13 -5.04 21.72
CA PHE A 69 25.34 -5.20 20.51
C PHE A 69 26.01 -6.21 19.58
N ASN A 70 25.24 -7.20 19.13
CA ASN A 70 25.70 -8.19 18.15
C ASN A 70 24.83 -8.06 16.90
N GLU A 71 25.44 -7.53 15.83
CA GLU A 71 24.76 -7.26 14.57
C GLU A 71 24.21 -8.54 13.91
N GLU A 72 24.95 -9.65 13.98
CA GLU A 72 24.51 -10.94 13.42
C GLU A 72 23.30 -11.48 14.17
N ALA A 73 23.33 -11.42 15.50
CA ALA A 73 22.24 -11.86 16.36
C ALA A 73 21.01 -10.96 16.21
N ALA A 74 21.19 -9.65 16.05
CA ALA A 74 20.13 -8.70 15.76
C ALA A 74 19.47 -8.99 14.40
N LYS A 75 20.25 -9.17 13.33
CA LYS A 75 19.74 -9.55 12.00
C LYS A 75 19.01 -10.90 12.02
N ALA A 76 19.53 -11.89 12.72
CA ALA A 76 18.89 -13.19 12.88
C ALA A 76 17.55 -13.07 13.63
N ASN A 77 17.48 -12.24 14.66
CA ASN A 77 16.25 -12.00 15.40
C ASN A 77 15.22 -11.19 14.58
N ALA A 78 15.64 -10.16 13.86
CA ALA A 78 14.77 -9.38 12.96
C ALA A 78 14.18 -10.26 11.85
N SER A 79 15.01 -11.06 11.18
CA SER A 79 14.55 -12.01 10.16
C SER A 79 13.65 -13.12 10.74
N ALA A 80 13.95 -13.64 11.94
CA ALA A 80 13.08 -14.60 12.61
C ALA A 80 11.71 -14.01 12.97
N ARG A 81 11.61 -12.71 13.27
CA ARG A 81 10.34 -12.02 13.52
C ARG A 81 9.54 -11.77 12.25
N LEU A 82 10.19 -11.40 11.15
CA LEU A 82 9.55 -11.36 9.82
C LEU A 82 8.96 -12.74 9.48
N ASN A 83 9.68 -13.82 9.81
CA ASN A 83 9.21 -15.19 9.63
C ASN A 83 8.10 -15.61 10.63
N LYS A 84 8.06 -15.04 11.85
CA LYS A 84 6.96 -15.26 12.81
C LYS A 84 5.71 -14.45 12.49
N ASN A 85 5.79 -13.28 11.85
CA ASN A 85 4.62 -12.62 11.26
C ASN A 85 4.12 -13.34 9.98
N ASN A 86 4.98 -14.17 9.37
CA ASN A 86 4.59 -15.24 8.43
C ASN A 86 4.04 -16.51 9.12
N ASN A 87 3.66 -16.46 10.41
CA ASN A 87 2.72 -17.44 11.01
C ASN A 87 1.25 -17.15 10.67
N ARG A 88 0.95 -16.30 9.68
CA ARG A 88 0.00 -16.79 8.67
C ARG A 88 0.70 -17.92 7.95
N ARG A 89 0.49 -19.16 8.41
CA ARG A 89 0.97 -20.41 7.78
C ARG A 89 1.10 -20.15 6.27
N PRO A 90 2.25 -20.43 5.61
CA PRO A 90 2.18 -20.67 4.19
C PRO A 90 1.12 -21.76 4.06
N VAL A 91 -0.01 -21.43 3.42
CA VAL A 91 -1.03 -22.42 3.16
C VAL A 91 -0.31 -23.43 2.29
N LYS A 92 0.10 -24.55 2.90
CA LYS A 92 0.38 -25.79 2.19
C LYS A 92 -0.77 -25.90 1.21
N ALA A 93 -0.50 -25.77 -0.09
CA ALA A 93 -1.51 -25.99 -1.10
C ALA A 93 -2.19 -27.31 -0.73
N PRO A 94 -3.47 -27.30 -0.31
CA PRO A 94 -4.17 -28.55 -0.12
C PRO A 94 -4.17 -29.20 -1.50
N SER A 95 -3.80 -30.48 -1.56
CA SER A 95 -4.12 -31.34 -2.70
C SER A 95 -5.56 -31.03 -3.13
N ALA A 96 -5.71 -30.45 -4.33
CA ALA A 96 -6.86 -29.65 -4.71
C ALA A 96 -8.21 -30.33 -4.41
N PRO A 97 -9.00 -29.80 -3.46
CA PRO A 97 -10.45 -29.81 -3.56
C PRO A 97 -10.87 -28.64 -4.49
N PRO A 98 -12.12 -28.60 -4.99
CA PRO A 98 -12.56 -27.50 -5.85
C PRO A 98 -12.26 -26.15 -5.18
N VAL A 99 -11.44 -25.34 -5.83
CA VAL A 99 -10.96 -24.04 -5.32
C VAL A 99 -12.13 -23.09 -5.13
N HIS A 100 -12.62 -22.97 -3.90
CA HIS A 100 -13.46 -21.86 -3.49
C HIS A 100 -12.55 -20.67 -3.22
N ALA A 101 -12.15 -19.97 -4.28
CA ALA A 101 -11.46 -18.69 -4.15
C ALA A 101 -12.39 -17.70 -3.44
N CYS A 102 -11.88 -16.94 -2.46
CA CYS A 102 -12.63 -15.86 -1.83
C CYS A 102 -13.11 -14.92 -2.94
N PRO A 103 -14.43 -14.63 -3.06
CA PRO A 103 -14.93 -13.74 -4.10
C PRO A 103 -14.20 -12.39 -4.13
N GLY A 104 -13.73 -11.91 -2.97
CA GLY A 104 -12.93 -10.70 -2.82
C GLY A 104 -11.55 -10.70 -3.51
N SER A 105 -11.03 -11.88 -3.89
CA SER A 105 -9.77 -12.03 -4.63
C SER A 105 -9.97 -12.66 -6.01
N MET A 106 -11.22 -13.02 -6.37
CA MET A 106 -11.51 -13.59 -7.67
C MET A 106 -11.45 -12.50 -8.74
N SER A 107 -10.48 -12.61 -9.64
CA SER A 107 -10.39 -11.71 -10.79
C SER A 107 -11.62 -11.87 -11.68
N GLN A 108 -12.32 -10.77 -11.94
CA GLN A 108 -13.46 -10.70 -12.82
C GLN A 108 -13.41 -9.43 -13.67
N THR A 109 -13.73 -9.57 -14.96
CA THR A 109 -14.08 -8.44 -15.83
C THR A 109 -15.58 -8.25 -15.74
N LEU A 110 -16.03 -7.17 -15.08
CA LEU A 110 -17.44 -6.85 -14.85
C LEU A 110 -18.07 -6.17 -16.06
N GLN A 111 -17.29 -5.33 -16.77
CA GLN A 111 -17.74 -4.63 -17.98
C GLN A 111 -16.66 -4.72 -19.05
N THR A 112 -17.06 -4.96 -20.30
CA THR A 112 -16.16 -4.97 -21.45
C THR A 112 -16.22 -3.63 -22.16
N PHE A 113 -15.07 -2.96 -22.29
CA PHE A 113 -14.98 -1.60 -22.84
C PHE A 113 -15.20 -1.50 -24.36
N ASN A 114 -15.36 -2.64 -25.06
CA ASN A 114 -15.35 -2.72 -26.52
C ASN A 114 -16.61 -3.33 -27.14
N GLN A 115 -17.69 -3.48 -26.38
CA GLN A 115 -18.99 -3.76 -26.98
C GLN A 115 -19.66 -2.42 -27.31
N ALA A 116 -19.98 -2.22 -28.59
CA ALA A 116 -20.97 -1.22 -29.00
C ALA A 116 -22.19 -1.33 -28.06
N PRO A 117 -22.91 -0.23 -27.77
CA PRO A 117 -24.08 -0.31 -26.92
C PRO A 117 -25.14 -1.12 -27.66
N VAL A 118 -25.06 -2.45 -27.59
CA VAL A 118 -26.23 -3.30 -27.61
C VAL A 118 -27.01 -2.75 -26.45
N ALA A 119 -28.15 -2.14 -26.77
CA ALA A 119 -29.08 -1.61 -25.80
C ALA A 119 -29.33 -2.69 -24.74
N ARG A 120 -28.51 -2.72 -23.70
CA ARG A 120 -28.83 -3.40 -22.46
C ARG A 120 -29.95 -2.54 -21.96
N GLN A 121 -31.16 -3.00 -22.24
CA GLN A 121 -32.32 -2.69 -21.45
C GLN A 121 -31.84 -2.80 -20.02
N ALA A 122 -31.62 -1.64 -19.43
CA ALA A 122 -31.38 -1.54 -18.02
C ALA A 122 -32.62 -2.17 -17.40
N GLU A 123 -32.47 -3.30 -16.72
CA GLU A 123 -33.24 -3.48 -15.51
C GLU A 123 -32.77 -2.39 -14.54
N ALA A 124 -33.20 -1.17 -14.83
CA ALA A 124 -33.19 -0.03 -13.94
C ALA A 124 -34.24 -0.36 -12.88
N THR A 125 -33.85 -1.19 -11.93
CA THR A 125 -34.59 -1.32 -10.69
C THR A 125 -34.42 -0.01 -9.92
N ALA A 126 -35.47 0.80 -9.94
CA ALA A 126 -35.74 1.94 -9.07
C ALA A 126 -34.57 2.93 -8.80
N GLY A 127 -34.39 3.90 -9.71
CA GLY A 127 -33.93 5.26 -9.35
C GLY A 127 -32.43 5.53 -9.12
N GLY A 128 -31.53 4.57 -9.31
CA GLY A 128 -30.08 4.77 -9.13
C GLY A 128 -29.27 4.91 -10.43
N THR A 129 -28.17 5.67 -10.39
CA THR A 129 -27.16 5.72 -11.46
C THR A 129 -26.45 4.36 -11.60
N PRO A 130 -26.31 3.79 -12.80
CA PRO A 130 -25.66 2.50 -12.99
C PRO A 130 -24.16 2.57 -12.63
N SER A 131 -23.64 1.49 -12.02
CA SER A 131 -22.21 1.40 -11.73
C SER A 131 -21.39 1.36 -13.02
N ARG A 132 -20.31 2.16 -13.04
CA ARG A 132 -19.27 2.15 -14.09
C ARG A 132 -18.09 1.22 -13.81
N LEU A 133 -18.12 0.44 -12.71
CA LEU A 133 -17.01 -0.43 -12.34
C LEU A 133 -16.82 -1.56 -13.36
N ALA A 134 -15.61 -1.65 -13.90
CA ALA A 134 -15.30 -2.61 -14.96
C ALA A 134 -14.51 -3.85 -14.51
N ASN A 135 -13.87 -3.81 -13.35
CA ASN A 135 -13.01 -4.88 -12.86
C ASN A 135 -13.21 -5.16 -11.36
N TRP A 136 -12.90 -6.40 -10.98
CA TRP A 136 -12.78 -6.82 -9.60
C TRP A 136 -11.62 -7.81 -9.44
N PRO A 137 -10.87 -7.81 -8.32
CA PRO A 137 -10.91 -6.82 -7.25
C PRO A 137 -10.24 -5.50 -7.64
N VAL A 138 -10.61 -4.43 -6.92
CA VAL A 138 -10.06 -3.08 -7.14
C VAL A 138 -8.88 -2.76 -6.23
N GLN A 139 -8.77 -3.45 -5.10
CA GLN A 139 -7.67 -3.22 -4.14
C GLN A 139 -6.34 -3.63 -4.78
N LEU A 140 -5.37 -2.71 -4.80
CA LEU A 140 -4.07 -2.92 -5.43
C LEU A 140 -3.36 -4.14 -4.84
N MET A 141 -3.48 -4.40 -3.53
CA MET A 141 -2.94 -5.61 -2.89
C MET A 141 -3.59 -6.91 -3.38
N LEU A 142 -4.85 -6.89 -3.84
CA LEU A 142 -5.61 -8.09 -4.21
C LEU A 142 -5.63 -8.37 -5.71
N ALA A 143 -5.57 -7.33 -6.56
CA ALA A 143 -5.64 -7.49 -8.02
C ALA A 143 -4.50 -8.37 -8.56
N PRO A 144 -4.75 -9.46 -9.32
CA PRO A 144 -3.67 -10.27 -9.89
C PRO A 144 -2.87 -9.50 -10.94
N ILE A 145 -1.54 -9.64 -10.96
CA ILE A 145 -0.64 -8.90 -11.86
C ILE A 145 -0.99 -9.07 -13.34
N LYS A 146 -1.45 -10.26 -13.75
CA LYS A 146 -1.83 -10.61 -15.13
C LYS A 146 -3.35 -10.74 -15.31
N ALA A 147 -4.12 -9.91 -14.64
CA ALA A 147 -5.57 -9.96 -14.79
C ALA A 147 -5.98 -9.51 -16.21
N PRO A 148 -6.97 -10.17 -16.84
CA PRO A 148 -7.32 -9.91 -18.25
C PRO A 148 -7.86 -8.50 -18.50
N TYR A 149 -8.37 -7.81 -17.48
CA TYR A 149 -8.83 -6.42 -17.57
C TYR A 149 -7.70 -5.39 -17.67
N PHE A 150 -6.43 -5.80 -17.61
CA PHE A 150 -5.29 -4.93 -17.90
C PHE A 150 -4.93 -4.89 -19.38
N GLU A 151 -5.49 -5.76 -20.21
CA GLU A 151 -5.19 -5.77 -21.65
C GLU A 151 -5.85 -4.60 -22.37
N ASN A 152 -5.00 -3.75 -22.98
CA ASN A 152 -5.39 -2.48 -23.60
C ASN A 152 -6.26 -1.64 -22.66
N ALA A 153 -5.81 -1.43 -21.42
CA ALA A 153 -6.57 -0.68 -20.43
C ALA A 153 -6.18 0.80 -20.37
N ASP A 154 -7.15 1.68 -20.16
CA ASP A 154 -6.90 2.98 -19.53
C ASP A 154 -6.97 2.77 -18.01
N LEU A 155 -5.84 2.88 -17.33
CA LEU A 155 -5.70 2.50 -15.93
C LEU A 155 -5.92 3.72 -15.02
N LEU A 156 -6.90 3.62 -14.13
CA LEU A 156 -7.11 4.56 -13.04
C LEU A 156 -6.51 4.00 -11.75
N ILE A 157 -5.59 4.74 -11.15
CA ILE A 157 -5.03 4.45 -9.82
C ILE A 157 -5.54 5.52 -8.86
N ALA A 158 -6.49 5.18 -8.00
CA ALA A 158 -7.11 6.13 -7.08
C ALA A 158 -6.69 5.91 -5.62
N ALA A 159 -6.49 7.00 -4.88
CA ALA A 159 -6.37 6.91 -3.43
C ALA A 159 -7.71 6.44 -2.82
N ASP A 160 -7.66 5.61 -1.77
CA ASP A 160 -8.86 5.01 -1.16
C ASP A 160 -9.95 6.01 -0.78
N CYS A 161 -9.56 7.23 -0.38
CA CYS A 161 -10.51 8.27 0.02
C CYS A 161 -11.23 8.94 -1.15
N VAL A 162 -10.71 8.87 -2.38
CA VAL A 162 -11.25 9.62 -3.53
C VAL A 162 -12.68 9.20 -3.87
N PRO A 163 -13.02 7.90 -3.99
CA PRO A 163 -14.39 7.49 -4.30
C PRO A 163 -15.42 7.94 -3.24
N PHE A 164 -14.99 8.14 -2.00
CA PHE A 164 -15.86 8.58 -0.91
C PHE A 164 -15.96 10.11 -0.79
N ALA A 165 -14.90 10.83 -1.17
CA ALA A 165 -14.89 12.29 -1.15
C ALA A 165 -15.54 12.91 -2.40
N PHE A 166 -15.34 12.30 -3.57
CA PHE A 166 -15.83 12.81 -4.85
C PHE A 166 -17.10 12.08 -5.30
N SER A 167 -18.25 12.73 -5.16
CA SER A 167 -19.56 12.09 -5.37
C SER A 167 -19.77 11.53 -6.77
N ASP A 168 -19.20 12.16 -7.80
CA ASP A 168 -19.36 11.76 -9.21
C ASP A 168 -18.23 10.84 -9.70
N PHE A 169 -17.66 10.03 -8.79
CA PHE A 169 -16.49 9.21 -9.09
C PHE A 169 -16.72 8.21 -10.23
N HIS A 170 -17.89 7.58 -10.26
CA HIS A 170 -18.20 6.56 -11.26
C HIS A 170 -18.25 7.14 -12.68
N GLU A 171 -18.92 8.27 -12.88
CA GLU A 171 -19.01 8.88 -14.22
C GLU A 171 -17.70 9.58 -14.61
N LYS A 172 -17.09 10.34 -13.70
CA LYS A 172 -15.91 11.16 -14.02
C LYS A 172 -14.64 10.33 -14.19
N PHE A 173 -14.38 9.43 -13.25
CA PHE A 173 -13.13 8.68 -13.18
C PHE A 173 -13.29 7.23 -13.67
N LEU A 174 -14.35 6.55 -13.29
CA LEU A 174 -14.43 5.10 -13.49
C LEU A 174 -14.91 4.69 -14.90
N ALA A 175 -15.76 5.51 -15.52
CA ALA A 175 -16.31 5.24 -16.84
C ALA A 175 -15.20 4.97 -17.87
N GLY A 176 -15.20 3.77 -18.46
CA GLY A 176 -14.25 3.37 -19.49
C GLY A 176 -12.85 2.97 -18.99
N ARG A 177 -12.61 2.95 -17.66
CA ARG A 177 -11.28 2.71 -17.09
C ARG A 177 -11.24 1.48 -16.18
N THR A 178 -10.08 0.82 -16.15
CA THR A 178 -9.77 -0.23 -15.17
C THR A 178 -9.28 0.43 -13.89
N LEU A 179 -9.83 0.05 -12.73
CA LEU A 179 -9.54 0.69 -11.46
C LEU A 179 -8.60 -0.16 -10.58
N LEU A 180 -7.61 0.51 -10.02
CA LEU A 180 -6.89 0.08 -8.83
C LEU A 180 -6.99 1.15 -7.74
N ILE A 181 -7.16 0.72 -6.49
CA ILE A 181 -7.15 1.62 -5.32
C ILE A 181 -6.09 1.22 -4.31
N GLY A 182 -5.57 2.19 -3.57
CA GLY A 182 -4.70 1.94 -2.43
C GLY A 182 -4.30 3.21 -1.67
N CYS A 183 -3.77 3.05 -0.46
CA CYS A 183 -3.33 4.13 0.40
C CYS A 183 -1.90 3.87 0.90
N PRO A 184 -0.85 4.49 0.30
CA PRO A 184 0.53 4.28 0.71
C PRO A 184 0.86 4.62 2.17
N LYS A 185 -0.02 5.38 2.86
CA LYS A 185 0.11 5.65 4.29
C LYS A 185 -0.28 4.45 5.17
N LEU A 186 -1.21 3.62 4.69
CA LEU A 186 -1.77 2.49 5.44
C LEU A 186 -1.22 1.14 4.96
N ASP A 187 -0.74 1.09 3.73
CA ASP A 187 -0.33 -0.13 3.05
C ASP A 187 1.20 -0.23 2.87
N ASN A 188 1.66 -1.39 2.40
CA ASN A 188 3.07 -1.64 2.13
C ASN A 188 3.50 -1.01 0.79
N VAL A 189 4.32 0.05 0.87
CA VAL A 189 4.77 0.85 -0.27
C VAL A 189 5.69 0.06 -1.19
N GLU A 190 6.60 -0.75 -0.66
CA GLU A 190 7.52 -1.57 -1.44
C GLU A 190 6.78 -2.58 -2.31
N HIS A 191 5.77 -3.24 -1.74
CA HIS A 191 4.93 -4.19 -2.45
C HIS A 191 4.10 -3.52 -3.55
N TYR A 192 3.55 -2.33 -3.29
CA TYR A 192 2.86 -1.54 -4.31
C TYR A 192 3.78 -1.17 -5.47
N LEU A 193 5.00 -0.73 -5.17
CA LEU A 193 5.98 -0.37 -6.18
C LEU A 193 6.31 -1.58 -7.07
N GLU A 194 6.64 -2.73 -6.46
CA GLU A 194 6.95 -3.95 -7.19
C GLU A 194 5.76 -4.41 -8.04
N LYS A 195 4.57 -4.45 -7.45
CA LYS A 195 3.36 -4.92 -8.12
C LYS A 195 2.94 -4.05 -9.30
N LEU A 196 2.94 -2.73 -9.14
CA LEU A 196 2.67 -1.80 -10.25
C LEU A 196 3.72 -1.92 -11.34
N THR A 197 5.00 -2.03 -10.98
CA THR A 197 6.08 -2.26 -11.96
C THR A 197 5.80 -3.52 -12.78
N GLN A 198 5.41 -4.62 -12.13
CA GLN A 198 5.06 -5.85 -12.84
C GLN A 198 3.79 -5.72 -13.68
N ILE A 199 2.77 -4.97 -13.23
CA ILE A 199 1.56 -4.71 -14.03
C ILE A 199 1.92 -3.94 -15.30
N PHE A 200 2.78 -2.91 -15.21
CA PHE A 200 3.21 -2.14 -16.38
C PHE A 200 4.09 -2.94 -17.34
N LEU A 201 4.92 -3.86 -16.83
CA LEU A 201 5.78 -4.70 -17.67
C LEU A 201 5.06 -5.83 -18.39
N GLN A 202 4.00 -6.37 -17.77
CA GLN A 202 3.40 -7.64 -18.19
C GLN A 202 2.06 -7.49 -18.92
N ASN A 203 1.53 -6.28 -19.06
CA ASN A 203 0.22 -6.02 -19.66
C ASN A 203 0.28 -4.82 -20.62
N SER A 204 -0.67 -4.74 -21.55
CA SER A 204 -0.81 -3.59 -22.46
C SER A 204 -1.63 -2.46 -21.82
N ILE A 205 -0.99 -1.45 -21.24
CA ILE A 205 -1.67 -0.26 -20.70
C ILE A 205 -1.56 0.90 -21.70
N ARG A 206 -2.68 1.57 -22.01
CA ARG A 206 -2.73 2.71 -22.95
C ARG A 206 -2.41 4.04 -22.27
N SER A 207 -2.95 4.25 -21.07
CA SER A 207 -2.81 5.48 -20.31
C SER A 207 -2.94 5.21 -18.81
N VAL A 208 -2.41 6.12 -18.00
CA VAL A 208 -2.55 6.08 -16.54
C VAL A 208 -3.14 7.40 -16.06
N GLU A 209 -4.18 7.34 -15.23
CA GLU A 209 -4.70 8.46 -14.48
C GLU A 209 -4.57 8.20 -12.99
N ILE A 210 -3.99 9.15 -12.25
CA ILE A 210 -3.87 9.09 -10.80
C ILE A 210 -4.87 10.07 -10.19
N ALA A 211 -5.85 9.55 -9.46
CA ALA A 211 -6.76 10.38 -8.67
C ALA A 211 -6.34 10.35 -7.20
N TYR A 212 -5.95 11.49 -6.63
CA TYR A 212 -5.38 11.55 -5.28
C TYR A 212 -5.90 12.74 -4.50
N MET A 213 -5.89 12.64 -3.17
CA MET A 213 -6.40 13.72 -2.31
C MET A 213 -5.39 14.87 -2.16
N GLU A 214 -5.87 16.07 -1.84
CA GLU A 214 -5.04 17.25 -1.60
C GLU A 214 -4.12 17.16 -0.38
N VAL A 215 -4.42 16.23 0.54
CA VAL A 215 -3.64 15.99 1.76
C VAL A 215 -2.24 15.48 1.45
N PRO A 216 -1.23 15.84 2.26
CA PRO A 216 0.18 15.55 1.95
C PRO A 216 0.47 14.05 1.81
N CYS A 217 -0.23 13.18 2.54
CA CYS A 217 0.00 11.74 2.47
C CYS A 217 -0.34 11.12 1.11
N CYS A 218 -1.21 11.74 0.31
CA CYS A 218 -1.58 11.23 -1.00
C CYS A 218 -0.55 11.53 -2.11
N ARG A 219 0.42 12.42 -1.87
CA ARG A 219 1.57 12.62 -2.77
C ARG A 219 2.44 11.37 -2.89
N GLY A 220 2.45 10.52 -1.87
CA GLY A 220 3.15 9.23 -1.90
C GLY A 220 2.63 8.31 -3.01
N LEU A 221 1.32 8.35 -3.31
CA LEU A 221 0.74 7.53 -4.38
C LEU A 221 1.22 8.01 -5.74
N VAL A 222 1.25 9.33 -5.96
CA VAL A 222 1.77 9.92 -7.19
C VAL A 222 3.22 9.48 -7.42
N ARG A 223 4.09 9.68 -6.41
CA ARG A 223 5.50 9.33 -6.53
C ARG A 223 5.72 7.83 -6.76
N LEU A 224 4.91 6.99 -6.14
CA LEU A 224 4.98 5.54 -6.28
C LEU A 224 4.64 5.10 -7.71
N VAL A 225 3.60 5.67 -8.32
CA VAL A 225 3.23 5.37 -9.71
C VAL A 225 4.31 5.87 -10.68
N GLU A 226 4.83 7.09 -10.49
CA GLU A 226 5.92 7.62 -11.31
C GLU A 226 7.17 6.72 -11.25
N LEU A 227 7.57 6.30 -10.05
CA LEU A 227 8.70 5.38 -9.84
C LEU A 227 8.44 4.02 -10.49
N ALA A 228 7.22 3.49 -10.44
CA ALA A 228 6.88 2.24 -11.07
C ALA A 228 6.94 2.32 -12.61
N LEU A 229 6.49 3.43 -13.20
CA LEU A 229 6.62 3.70 -14.64
C LEU A 229 8.10 3.83 -15.05
N GLU A 230 8.89 4.56 -14.27
CA GLU A 230 10.34 4.72 -14.46
C GLU A 230 11.06 3.36 -14.39
N LYS A 231 10.78 2.55 -13.35
CA LYS A 231 11.36 1.21 -13.19
C LYS A 231 10.95 0.24 -14.28
N ALA A 232 9.72 0.34 -14.77
CA ALA A 232 9.25 -0.46 -15.89
C ALA A 232 9.82 0.03 -17.24
N ALA A 233 10.46 1.20 -17.26
CA ALA A 233 10.93 1.89 -18.47
C ALA A 233 9.82 2.08 -19.53
N VAL A 234 8.56 2.24 -19.08
CA VAL A 234 7.39 2.42 -19.95
C VAL A 234 7.02 3.90 -20.02
N LYS A 235 6.84 4.42 -21.23
CA LYS A 235 6.35 5.78 -21.46
C LYS A 235 4.86 5.72 -21.76
N LEU A 236 4.04 6.20 -20.83
CA LEU A 236 2.58 6.29 -20.97
C LEU A 236 2.13 7.74 -20.79
N PRO A 237 1.03 8.17 -21.45
CA PRO A 237 0.31 9.36 -21.04
C PRO A 237 -0.08 9.23 -19.57
N LEU A 238 0.30 10.22 -18.75
CA LEU A 238 0.03 10.25 -17.32
C LEU A 238 -0.77 11.50 -16.96
N THR A 239 -1.98 11.31 -16.45
CA THR A 239 -2.81 12.39 -15.90
C THR A 239 -2.85 12.28 -14.39
N MET A 240 -2.77 13.41 -13.69
CA MET A 240 -2.85 13.48 -12.24
C MET A 240 -3.95 14.46 -11.85
N THR A 241 -4.96 13.95 -11.15
CA THR A 241 -6.12 14.72 -10.71
C THR A 241 -6.13 14.81 -9.19
N LYS A 242 -5.99 16.03 -8.67
CA LYS A 242 -6.02 16.33 -7.24
C LYS A 242 -7.43 16.65 -6.78
N VAL A 243 -7.92 15.92 -5.79
CA VAL A 243 -9.26 16.04 -5.21
C VAL A 243 -9.19 16.68 -3.81
N GLY A 244 -9.96 17.73 -3.58
CA GLY A 244 -10.06 18.38 -2.28
C GLY A 244 -10.84 17.54 -1.26
N ILE A 245 -10.61 17.79 0.03
CA ILE A 245 -11.32 17.07 1.12
C ILE A 245 -12.83 17.33 1.14
N LYS A 246 -13.30 18.37 0.43
CA LYS A 246 -14.73 18.65 0.23
C LYS A 246 -15.27 18.17 -1.13
N GLY A 247 -14.52 17.33 -1.85
CA GLY A 247 -15.02 16.66 -3.05
C GLY A 247 -14.99 17.50 -4.35
N TYR A 248 -14.21 18.57 -4.41
CA TYR A 248 -13.99 19.34 -5.64
C TYR A 248 -12.64 18.98 -6.28
N ILE A 249 -12.51 19.16 -7.59
CA ILE A 249 -11.22 19.00 -8.28
C ILE A 249 -10.43 20.29 -8.09
N ASN A 250 -9.24 20.17 -7.49
CA ASN A 250 -8.32 21.28 -7.27
C ASN A 250 -7.49 21.59 -8.50
N GLU A 251 -6.97 20.53 -9.12
CA GLU A 251 -5.93 20.63 -10.14
C GLU A 251 -5.94 19.36 -10.99
N VAL A 252 -5.73 19.53 -12.29
CA VAL A 252 -5.46 18.46 -13.24
C VAL A 252 -4.15 18.79 -13.94
N SER A 253 -3.16 17.91 -13.84
CA SER A 253 -1.88 18.05 -14.52
C SER A 253 -1.65 16.86 -15.44
N GLU A 254 -1.25 17.13 -16.68
CA GLU A 254 -1.01 16.12 -17.71
C GLU A 254 0.48 16.10 -18.06
N LEU A 255 1.07 14.91 -18.01
CA LEU A 255 2.40 14.64 -18.50
C LEU A 255 2.27 13.86 -19.82
N PRO A 256 2.52 14.51 -20.96
CA PRO A 256 2.46 13.84 -22.25
C PRO A 256 3.56 12.77 -22.32
N CYS A 257 3.29 11.71 -23.08
CA CYS A 257 4.23 10.61 -23.30
C CYS A 257 5.61 11.15 -23.72
N GLY A 258 6.61 11.01 -22.85
CA GLY A 258 8.03 11.16 -23.21
C GLY A 258 8.67 12.54 -23.11
N LYS A 259 8.31 13.42 -22.17
CA LYS A 259 9.23 14.53 -21.81
C LYS A 259 10.20 14.11 -20.71
N GLU A 260 11.49 14.17 -21.03
CA GLU A 260 12.58 14.11 -20.06
C GLU A 260 12.32 15.09 -18.92
N GLN A 261 12.36 14.60 -17.68
CA GLN A 261 12.50 15.44 -16.51
C GLN A 261 13.81 16.20 -16.70
N VAL A 262 13.70 17.51 -16.95
CA VAL A 262 14.86 18.40 -17.04
C VAL A 262 15.60 18.32 -15.70
N LYS A 263 16.90 18.01 -15.81
CA LYS A 263 17.90 17.91 -14.75
C LYS A 263 17.80 18.96 -13.65
#